data_AF-A0A7X9HK50-F1
#
_entry.id   AF-A0A7X9HK50-F1
#
_cell.length_a   1.000
_cell.length_b   1.000
_cell.length_c   1.000
_cell.angle_alpha   90.00
_cell.angle_beta   90.00
_cell.angle_gamma   90.00
#
_symmetry.space_group_name_H-M   'P 1'
#
loop_
_entity.id
_entity.type
_entity.pdbx_description
1 polymer ?
#
loop_
_entity_poly.entity_id
_entity_poly.type
_entity_poly.pdbx_seq_one_letter_code
_entity_poly.pdbx_strand_id
1 'polypeptide(L)'
;MLLDLHVHSFYTPGVPWSVAQLAERARQAGLDGFCLTDVHTVAALKEAGEVESRTGLRILVGLEAFTDRGHFLVLVPSPYSLPEIGAWLRRDDSGRCMFESLRQAVEARDGLLIAAHPYDRDIPGALGDGLARLAGVGAVEVLNARRRPLQNDLAEEAAAGAGLPGVGGSDVRDSLEVMGTVATLIRGEVQNEAQLIARIRAFDSWPITLGRLAPEPERPASRFPEGRPARERASRTGGREGSGPGRPRRSAGAPDDRPRRGGRGGRRGEGPRPGSEGEKRPRGRHRGRRKGPAPGE
;
A
#
# COMPACT_ATOMS: atom_id res chain seq x y z
N MET A 1 -1.05 -10.26 -11.42
CA MET A 1 -0.94 -11.31 -10.39
C MET A 1 -1.55 -10.83 -9.08
N LEU A 2 -2.13 -11.72 -8.27
CA LEU A 2 -2.56 -11.50 -6.89
C LEU A 2 -1.51 -12.05 -5.93
N LEU A 3 -0.82 -11.15 -5.23
CA LEU A 3 0.27 -11.52 -4.30
C LEU A 3 -0.03 -11.02 -2.88
N ASP A 4 0.09 -11.87 -1.89
CA ASP A 4 0.14 -11.45 -0.49
C ASP A 4 1.56 -10.99 -0.13
N LEU A 5 1.76 -9.71 0.21
CA LEU A 5 3.10 -9.15 0.38
C LEU A 5 3.64 -9.17 1.81
N HIS A 6 2.88 -9.69 2.77
CA HIS A 6 3.29 -9.73 4.18
C HIS A 6 2.92 -11.09 4.79
N VAL A 7 3.87 -12.01 4.78
CA VAL A 7 3.65 -13.41 5.18
C VAL A 7 4.80 -13.89 6.06
N HIS A 8 4.46 -14.41 7.25
CA HIS A 8 5.43 -15.07 8.11
C HIS A 8 5.32 -16.59 8.04
N SER A 9 6.47 -17.23 8.08
CA SER A 9 6.64 -18.68 8.15
C SER A 9 7.32 -19.06 9.47
N PHE A 10 7.64 -20.35 9.64
CA PHE A 10 8.32 -20.87 10.82
C PHE A 10 9.70 -20.23 11.08
N TYR A 11 10.27 -19.56 10.08
CA TYR A 11 11.51 -18.79 10.25
C TYR A 11 11.31 -17.52 11.08
N THR A 12 10.08 -17.05 11.26
CA THR A 12 9.73 -16.04 12.27
C THR A 12 9.47 -16.71 13.63
N PRO A 13 10.12 -16.26 14.72
CA PRO A 13 9.86 -16.81 16.05
C PRO A 13 8.38 -16.77 16.44
N GLY A 14 7.84 -17.92 16.85
CA GLY A 14 6.46 -18.07 17.31
C GLY A 14 5.41 -18.33 16.22
N VAL A 15 5.82 -18.37 14.95
CA VAL A 15 4.93 -18.72 13.82
C VAL A 15 5.07 -20.21 13.50
N PRO A 16 3.98 -20.99 13.40
CA PRO A 16 4.07 -22.46 13.27
C PRO A 16 3.95 -22.97 11.81
N TRP A 17 3.90 -22.09 10.81
CA TRP A 17 3.56 -22.46 9.43
C TRP A 17 4.81 -22.70 8.57
N SER A 18 4.91 -23.89 7.97
CA SER A 18 5.91 -24.15 6.92
C SER A 18 5.59 -23.39 5.62
N VAL A 19 6.60 -23.18 4.77
CA VAL A 19 6.40 -22.54 3.46
C VAL A 19 5.44 -23.36 2.59
N ALA A 20 5.48 -24.69 2.70
CA ALA A 20 4.57 -25.58 2.00
C ALA A 20 3.10 -25.42 2.43
N GLN A 21 2.83 -25.24 3.73
CA GLN A 21 1.47 -24.99 4.25
C GLN A 21 0.94 -23.63 3.78
N LEU A 22 1.80 -22.60 3.80
CA LEU A 22 1.48 -21.28 3.28
C LEU A 22 1.14 -21.33 1.79
N ALA A 23 1.95 -22.05 0.99
CA ALA A 23 1.69 -22.21 -0.44
C ALA A 23 0.36 -22.93 -0.73
N GLU A 24 0.03 -23.98 0.01
CA GLU A 24 -1.25 -24.66 -0.15
C GLU A 24 -2.42 -23.73 0.22
N ARG A 25 -2.32 -22.96 1.31
CA ARG A 25 -3.38 -22.01 1.68
C ARG A 25 -3.53 -20.87 0.67
N ALA A 26 -2.43 -20.34 0.16
CA ALA A 26 -2.43 -19.29 -0.86
C ALA A 26 -3.12 -19.78 -2.14
N ARG A 27 -2.82 -21.00 -2.58
CA ARG A 27 -3.48 -21.63 -3.73
C ARG A 27 -4.98 -21.81 -3.50
N GLN A 28 -5.39 -22.27 -2.32
CA GLN A 28 -6.81 -22.41 -1.95
C GLN A 28 -7.55 -21.06 -1.91
N ALA A 29 -6.86 -19.98 -1.58
CA ALA A 29 -7.39 -18.61 -1.62
C ALA A 29 -7.51 -18.03 -3.03
N GLY A 30 -6.93 -18.69 -4.04
CA GLY A 30 -6.83 -18.14 -5.39
C GLY A 30 -5.76 -17.03 -5.53
N LEU A 31 -4.74 -17.03 -4.68
CA LEU A 31 -3.55 -16.20 -4.87
C LEU A 31 -2.65 -16.80 -5.93
N ASP A 32 -1.98 -15.95 -6.71
CA ASP A 32 -0.93 -16.36 -7.66
C ASP A 32 0.41 -16.58 -6.94
N GLY A 33 0.53 -16.06 -5.71
CA GLY A 33 1.77 -16.11 -4.94
C GLY A 33 1.75 -15.31 -3.66
N PHE A 34 2.88 -15.26 -2.99
CA PHE A 34 3.11 -14.44 -1.81
C PHE A 34 4.58 -14.07 -1.65
N CYS A 35 4.85 -13.07 -0.82
CA CYS A 35 6.19 -12.68 -0.40
C CYS A 35 6.39 -13.07 1.07
N LEU A 36 7.37 -13.94 1.32
CA LEU A 36 7.84 -14.23 2.67
C LEU A 36 8.56 -13.00 3.21
N THR A 37 8.15 -12.54 4.38
CA THR A 37 8.71 -11.38 5.06
C THR A 37 9.04 -11.74 6.50
N ASP A 38 9.75 -12.84 6.68
CA ASP A 38 10.13 -13.33 8.00
C ASP A 38 10.96 -12.29 8.78
N VAL A 39 10.76 -12.26 10.10
CA VAL A 39 11.35 -11.21 10.95
C VAL A 39 12.87 -11.36 10.96
N HIS A 40 13.56 -10.33 10.44
CA HIS A 40 15.01 -10.25 10.39
C HIS A 40 15.71 -11.45 9.71
N THR A 41 15.04 -12.14 8.77
CA THR A 41 15.64 -13.30 8.10
C THR A 41 15.12 -13.49 6.69
N VAL A 42 16.00 -13.98 5.82
CA VAL A 42 15.68 -14.52 4.49
C VAL A 42 16.01 -16.02 4.42
N ALA A 43 16.11 -16.69 5.57
CA ALA A 43 16.51 -18.11 5.66
C ALA A 43 15.58 -19.05 4.86
N ALA A 44 14.35 -18.63 4.60
CA ALA A 44 13.40 -19.34 3.77
C ALA A 44 13.76 -19.40 2.27
N LEU A 45 14.77 -18.64 1.79
CA LEU A 45 15.14 -18.54 0.36
C LEU A 45 15.28 -19.89 -0.36
N LYS A 46 15.90 -20.88 0.30
CA LYS A 46 16.10 -22.20 -0.29
C LYS A 46 14.78 -22.98 -0.36
N GLU A 47 14.05 -23.03 0.75
CA GLU A 47 12.76 -23.74 0.81
C GLU A 47 11.72 -23.09 -0.10
N ALA A 48 11.69 -21.76 -0.19
CA ALA A 48 10.82 -21.01 -1.10
C ALA A 48 10.99 -21.47 -2.54
N GLY A 49 12.23 -21.56 -3.04
CA GLY A 49 12.51 -22.05 -4.38
C GLY A 49 12.11 -23.52 -4.59
N GLU A 50 12.35 -24.37 -3.59
CA GLU A 50 11.93 -25.78 -3.62
C GLU A 50 10.40 -25.92 -3.68
N VAL A 51 9.67 -25.15 -2.87
CA VAL A 51 8.20 -25.16 -2.84
C VAL A 51 7.61 -24.55 -4.11
N GLU A 52 8.14 -23.43 -4.60
CA GLU A 52 7.74 -22.82 -5.87
C GLU A 52 7.89 -23.83 -7.01
N SER A 53 9.04 -24.51 -7.11
CA SER A 53 9.29 -25.51 -8.18
C SER A 53 8.31 -26.68 -8.15
N ARG A 54 7.85 -27.08 -6.96
CA ARG A 54 6.91 -28.20 -6.76
C ARG A 54 5.45 -27.81 -7.00
N THR A 55 5.09 -26.56 -6.69
CA THR A 55 3.68 -26.12 -6.65
C THR A 55 3.29 -25.23 -7.83
N GLY A 56 4.27 -24.60 -8.48
CA GLY A 56 4.05 -23.58 -9.52
C GLY A 56 3.54 -22.24 -8.97
N LEU A 57 3.42 -22.09 -7.65
CA LEU A 57 3.00 -20.86 -6.99
C LEU A 57 4.21 -19.92 -6.84
N ARG A 58 4.05 -18.63 -7.14
CA ARG A 58 5.15 -17.65 -7.02
C ARG A 58 5.45 -17.33 -5.56
N ILE A 59 6.65 -17.64 -5.08
CA ILE A 59 7.09 -17.37 -3.71
C ILE A 59 8.31 -16.45 -3.77
N LEU A 60 8.07 -15.19 -3.47
CA LEU A 60 9.11 -14.16 -3.36
C LEU A 60 9.63 -14.09 -1.93
N VAL A 61 10.83 -13.56 -1.73
CA VAL A 61 11.43 -13.44 -0.40
C VAL A 61 11.97 -12.04 -0.14
N GLY A 62 11.44 -11.44 0.90
CA GLY A 62 11.97 -10.28 1.59
C GLY A 62 12.16 -10.59 3.08
N LEU A 63 12.07 -9.57 3.91
CA LEU A 63 12.08 -9.69 5.37
C LEU A 63 11.25 -8.57 5.99
N GLU A 64 10.79 -8.78 7.23
CA GLU A 64 10.29 -7.69 8.08
C GLU A 64 11.41 -7.27 9.04
N ALA A 65 11.75 -5.98 9.05
CA ALA A 65 12.74 -5.41 9.96
C ALA A 65 12.03 -4.61 11.06
N PHE A 66 12.21 -5.03 12.31
CA PHE A 66 11.83 -4.22 13.48
C PHE A 66 12.90 -3.15 13.73
N THR A 67 12.49 -1.87 13.75
CA THR A 67 13.42 -0.74 13.84
C THR A 67 13.07 0.22 14.98
N ASP A 68 13.96 1.19 15.24
CA ASP A 68 13.68 2.34 16.11
C ASP A 68 12.61 3.31 15.54
N ARG A 69 12.11 3.04 14.33
CA ARG A 69 11.10 3.81 13.59
C ARG A 69 9.92 2.95 13.14
N GLY A 70 9.56 1.92 13.92
CA GLY A 70 8.50 0.97 13.59
C GLY A 70 9.01 -0.19 12.73
N HIS A 71 8.13 -0.87 12.03
CA HIS A 71 8.50 -2.03 11.22
C HIS A 71 8.50 -1.70 9.74
N PHE A 72 9.36 -2.39 8.99
CA PHE A 72 9.47 -2.22 7.55
C PHE A 72 9.53 -3.57 6.86
N LEU A 73 8.75 -3.75 5.79
CA LEU A 73 9.04 -4.80 4.83
C LEU A 73 10.18 -4.33 3.94
N VAL A 74 11.11 -5.24 3.70
CA VAL A 74 12.34 -4.98 2.95
C VAL A 74 12.38 -5.93 1.78
N LEU A 75 12.41 -5.36 0.58
CA LEU A 75 12.63 -6.10 -0.66
C LEU A 75 13.96 -5.66 -1.26
N VAL A 76 14.73 -6.60 -1.79
CA VAL A 76 15.93 -6.32 -2.58
C VAL A 76 15.89 -7.12 -3.88
N PRO A 77 16.47 -6.60 -4.99
CA PRO A 77 16.42 -7.28 -6.28
C PRO A 77 17.04 -8.69 -6.31
N SER A 78 17.98 -8.97 -5.41
CA SER A 78 18.66 -10.26 -5.30
C SER A 78 18.84 -10.65 -3.82
N PRO A 79 17.83 -11.25 -3.18
CA PRO A 79 17.88 -11.58 -1.76
C PRO A 79 18.96 -12.63 -1.43
N TYR A 80 19.33 -13.48 -2.39
CA TYR A 80 20.46 -14.42 -2.26
C TYR A 80 21.83 -13.75 -2.09
N SER A 81 21.95 -12.48 -2.49
CA SER A 81 23.19 -11.70 -2.33
C SER A 81 23.28 -10.96 -1.00
N LEU A 82 22.24 -11.05 -0.16
CA LEU A 82 22.27 -10.43 1.16
C LEU A 82 23.30 -11.15 2.04
N PRO A 83 24.22 -10.40 2.68
CA PRO A 83 24.95 -10.97 3.81
C PRO A 83 23.94 -11.35 4.91
N GLU A 84 24.35 -12.21 5.84
CA GLU A 84 23.54 -12.43 7.04
C GLU A 84 23.13 -11.08 7.63
N ILE A 85 21.86 -10.92 7.99
CA ILE A 85 21.27 -9.62 8.35
C ILE A 85 22.01 -8.94 9.50
N GLY A 86 22.59 -9.71 10.42
CA GLY A 86 23.45 -9.20 11.49
C GLY A 86 24.76 -8.55 11.00
N ALA A 87 25.23 -8.87 9.80
CA ALA A 87 26.48 -8.35 9.25
C ALA A 87 26.37 -6.98 8.57
N TRP A 88 25.15 -6.48 8.30
CA TRP A 88 24.95 -5.21 7.60
C TRP A 88 23.92 -4.27 8.22
N LEU A 89 23.31 -4.64 9.35
CA LEU A 89 22.40 -3.78 10.10
C LEU A 89 22.96 -3.47 11.49
N ARG A 90 23.10 -2.18 11.80
CA ARG A 90 23.34 -1.74 13.18
C ARG A 90 22.07 -1.94 14.01
N ARG A 91 22.23 -2.49 15.20
CA ARG A 91 21.14 -2.67 16.17
C ARG A 91 21.40 -1.85 17.43
N ASP A 92 20.32 -1.43 18.08
CA ASP A 92 20.39 -0.86 19.43
C ASP A 92 20.49 -1.97 20.49
N ASP A 93 20.65 -1.57 21.76
CA ASP A 93 20.81 -2.49 22.90
C ASP A 93 19.57 -3.39 23.12
N SER A 94 18.42 -3.02 22.56
CA SER A 94 17.20 -3.83 22.59
C SER A 94 17.04 -4.74 21.37
N GLY A 95 18.05 -4.78 20.49
CA GLY A 95 18.07 -5.62 19.30
C GLY A 95 17.29 -5.04 18.12
N ARG A 96 16.72 -3.83 18.21
CA ARG A 96 16.03 -3.19 17.08
C ARG A 96 17.04 -2.66 16.06
N CYS A 97 16.73 -2.77 14.78
CA CYS A 97 17.56 -2.19 13.73
C CYS A 97 17.48 -0.66 13.77
N MET A 98 18.61 0.01 13.60
CA MET A 98 18.63 1.45 13.36
C MET A 98 18.08 1.72 11.95
N PHE A 99 16.97 2.44 11.82
CA PHE A 99 16.31 2.70 10.55
C PHE A 99 17.26 3.32 9.53
N GLU A 100 18.09 4.28 9.93
CA GLU A 100 19.01 4.94 9.01
C GLU A 100 20.08 3.98 8.45
N SER A 101 20.54 3.02 9.27
CA SER A 101 21.45 1.96 8.82
C SER A 101 20.76 1.03 7.83
N LEU A 102 19.49 0.67 8.10
CA LEU A 102 18.67 -0.14 7.21
C LEU A 102 18.45 0.57 5.87
N ARG A 103 18.01 1.84 5.91
CA ARG A 103 17.76 2.70 4.75
C ARG A 103 18.96 2.76 3.82
N GLN A 104 20.14 3.11 4.35
CA GLN A 104 21.37 3.20 3.56
C GLN A 104 21.74 1.86 2.91
N ALA A 105 21.57 0.75 3.63
CA ALA A 105 21.95 -0.55 3.12
C ALA A 105 20.96 -1.10 2.07
N VAL A 106 19.68 -0.79 2.20
CA VAL A 106 18.65 -1.13 1.20
C VAL A 106 18.82 -0.26 -0.05
N GLU A 107 19.06 1.04 0.12
CA GLU A 107 19.32 1.98 -0.99
C GLU A 107 20.57 1.57 -1.79
N ALA A 108 21.65 1.18 -1.11
CA ALA A 108 22.87 0.69 -1.76
C ALA A 108 22.69 -0.58 -2.61
N ARG A 109 21.55 -1.26 -2.47
CA ARG A 109 21.18 -2.48 -3.19
C ARG A 109 20.01 -2.28 -4.15
N ASP A 110 19.60 -1.04 -4.38
CA ASP A 110 18.42 -0.69 -5.15
C ASP A 110 17.14 -1.39 -4.64
N GLY A 111 17.07 -1.60 -3.33
CA GLY A 111 15.91 -2.21 -2.68
C GLY A 111 14.76 -1.25 -2.44
N LEU A 112 13.71 -1.77 -1.81
CA LEU A 112 12.52 -1.03 -1.45
C LEU A 112 12.22 -1.22 0.04
N LEU A 113 12.01 -0.10 0.73
CA LEU A 113 11.43 -0.07 2.06
C LEU A 113 9.94 0.21 1.97
N ILE A 114 9.14 -0.65 2.60
CA ILE A 114 7.70 -0.51 2.75
C ILE A 114 7.42 -0.28 4.23
N ALA A 115 6.79 0.84 4.60
CA ALA A 115 6.37 1.04 5.98
C ALA A 115 5.26 0.03 6.32
N ALA A 116 5.54 -0.92 7.21
CA ALA A 116 4.60 -1.96 7.61
C ALA A 116 3.69 -1.43 8.71
N HIS A 117 2.36 -1.65 8.57
CA HIS A 117 1.32 -1.28 9.53
C HIS A 117 1.62 0.00 10.34
N PRO A 118 1.89 1.15 9.68
CA PRO A 118 2.57 2.30 10.29
C PRO A 118 1.75 3.02 11.38
N TYR A 119 0.45 2.75 11.47
CA TYR A 119 -0.48 3.31 12.47
C TYR A 119 -0.78 2.31 13.61
N ASP A 120 0.02 1.25 13.76
CA ASP A 120 -0.04 0.36 14.91
C ASP A 120 0.65 0.95 16.14
N ARG A 121 -0.15 1.54 17.04
CA ARG A 121 0.35 2.19 18.26
C ARG A 121 0.89 1.21 19.31
N ASP A 122 0.62 -0.08 19.15
CA ASP A 122 1.18 -1.11 20.03
C ASP A 122 2.63 -1.45 19.63
N ILE A 123 3.09 -1.00 18.46
CA ILE A 123 4.47 -1.17 17.99
C ILE A 123 5.35 -0.01 18.46
N PRO A 124 6.45 -0.30 19.18
CA PRO A 124 7.42 0.71 19.56
C PRO A 124 7.96 1.47 18.35
N GLY A 125 7.88 2.79 18.38
CA GLY A 125 8.40 3.65 17.32
C GLY A 125 7.56 3.70 16.05
N ALA A 126 6.34 3.15 16.05
CA ALA A 126 5.41 3.28 14.93
C ALA A 126 5.27 4.74 14.48
N LEU A 127 5.34 4.95 13.17
CA LEU A 127 5.53 6.28 12.59
C LEU A 127 4.28 7.15 12.72
N GLY A 128 3.10 6.57 12.49
CA GLY A 128 1.89 7.33 12.19
C GLY A 128 2.18 8.44 11.18
N ASP A 129 1.72 9.65 11.49
CA ASP A 129 1.93 10.84 10.65
C ASP A 129 3.41 11.24 10.46
N GLY A 130 4.32 10.70 11.28
CA GLY A 130 5.75 10.86 11.10
C GLY A 130 6.26 10.30 9.77
N LEU A 131 5.50 9.38 9.15
CA LEU A 131 5.77 8.81 7.84
C LEU A 131 5.99 9.89 6.77
N ALA A 132 5.18 10.96 6.77
CA ALA A 132 5.27 12.05 5.79
C ALA A 132 6.61 12.81 5.83
N ARG A 133 7.40 12.64 6.90
CA ARG A 133 8.72 13.29 7.06
C ARG A 133 9.88 12.30 6.95
N LEU A 134 9.60 11.01 6.75
CA LEU A 134 10.63 9.99 6.73
C LEU A 134 11.14 9.75 5.30
N ALA A 135 12.41 10.06 5.07
CA ALA A 135 13.04 9.81 3.78
C ALA A 135 13.35 8.31 3.58
N GLY A 136 13.36 7.89 2.31
CA GLY A 136 13.79 6.55 1.90
C GLY A 136 12.71 5.45 1.98
N VAL A 137 11.50 5.79 2.41
CA VAL A 137 10.33 4.91 2.26
C VAL A 137 9.85 4.98 0.83
N GLY A 138 9.67 3.83 0.19
CA GLY A 138 9.24 3.74 -1.21
C GLY A 138 7.82 3.21 -1.41
N ALA A 139 7.18 2.68 -0.36
CA ALA A 139 5.78 2.26 -0.36
C ALA A 139 5.23 2.19 1.07
N VAL A 140 3.92 2.02 1.20
CA VAL A 140 3.24 1.91 2.49
C VAL A 140 2.32 0.69 2.48
N GLU A 141 2.35 -0.12 3.53
CA GLU A 141 1.32 -1.12 3.76
C GLU A 141 0.06 -0.41 4.26
N VAL A 142 -0.86 -0.16 3.34
CA VAL A 142 -2.11 0.56 3.60
C VAL A 142 -3.26 -0.39 3.93
N LEU A 143 -3.10 -1.68 3.61
CA LEU A 143 -4.10 -2.71 3.89
C LEU A 143 -3.43 -3.92 4.54
N ASN A 144 -3.47 -3.99 5.86
CA ASN A 144 -3.03 -5.14 6.63
C ASN A 144 -4.24 -5.85 7.25
N ALA A 145 -4.39 -7.16 6.99
CA ALA A 145 -5.57 -7.92 7.43
C ALA A 145 -5.71 -8.03 8.96
N ARG A 146 -4.62 -7.91 9.72
CA ARG A 146 -4.61 -8.00 11.19
C ARG A 146 -4.76 -6.65 11.87
N ARG A 147 -4.79 -5.55 11.11
CA ARG A 147 -4.96 -4.20 11.67
C ARG A 147 -6.40 -3.72 11.52
N ARG A 148 -6.80 -2.82 12.42
CA ARG A 148 -8.15 -2.28 12.45
C ARG A 148 -8.38 -1.41 11.21
N PRO A 149 -9.62 -1.33 10.69
CA PRO A 149 -9.94 -0.51 9.53
C PRO A 149 -9.40 0.94 9.63
N LEU A 150 -9.61 1.60 10.77
CA LEU A 150 -9.11 2.96 10.99
C LEU A 150 -7.58 3.09 10.84
N GLN A 151 -6.80 2.07 11.18
CA GLN A 151 -5.34 2.09 11.03
C GLN A 151 -4.94 1.99 9.55
N ASN A 152 -5.66 1.17 8.79
CA ASN A 152 -5.50 1.04 7.34
C ASN A 152 -5.92 2.34 6.63
N ASP A 153 -7.08 2.93 7.00
CA ASP A 153 -7.55 4.20 6.44
C ASP A 153 -6.53 5.34 6.66
N LEU A 154 -5.95 5.43 7.86
CA LEU A 154 -4.90 6.42 8.16
C LEU A 154 -3.61 6.15 7.36
N ALA A 155 -3.24 4.88 7.18
CA ALA A 155 -2.09 4.52 6.35
C ALA A 155 -2.31 4.89 4.88
N GLU A 156 -3.52 4.69 4.35
CA GLU A 156 -3.91 5.10 3.00
C GLU A 156 -3.83 6.61 2.80
N GLU A 157 -4.41 7.39 3.72
CA GLU A 157 -4.35 8.87 3.72
C GLU A 157 -2.89 9.36 3.76
N ALA A 158 -2.05 8.76 4.62
CA ALA A 158 -0.64 9.12 4.72
C ALA A 158 0.15 8.77 3.46
N ALA A 159 -0.11 7.61 2.85
CA ALA A 159 0.52 7.19 1.60
C ALA A 159 0.13 8.14 0.45
N ALA A 160 -1.15 8.48 0.34
CA ALA A 160 -1.66 9.42 -0.66
C ALA A 160 -1.05 10.82 -0.48
N GLY A 161 -1.02 11.33 0.76
CA GLY A 161 -0.41 12.63 1.08
C GLY A 161 1.09 12.70 0.82
N ALA A 162 1.81 11.58 0.99
CA ALA A 162 3.23 11.46 0.69
C ALA A 162 3.53 11.17 -0.79
N GLY A 163 2.52 10.87 -1.61
CA GLY A 163 2.70 10.44 -2.99
C GLY A 163 3.46 9.11 -3.10
N LEU A 164 3.16 8.17 -2.21
CA LEU A 164 3.75 6.83 -2.17
C LEU A 164 2.74 5.76 -2.61
N PRO A 165 3.19 4.68 -3.27
CA PRO A 165 2.32 3.57 -3.63
C PRO A 165 1.88 2.79 -2.37
N GLY A 166 0.63 2.36 -2.38
CA GLY A 166 0.07 1.47 -1.35
C GLY A 166 0.21 0.00 -1.72
N VAL A 167 0.42 -0.84 -0.72
CA VAL A 167 0.39 -2.31 -0.83
C VAL A 167 -0.40 -2.93 0.31
N GLY A 168 -0.70 -4.22 0.20
CA GLY A 168 -1.39 -4.98 1.24
C GLY A 168 -0.91 -6.41 1.40
N GLY A 169 -1.15 -6.95 2.60
CA GLY A 169 -0.79 -8.30 2.98
C GLY A 169 -1.60 -8.80 4.18
N SER A 170 -1.54 -10.12 4.41
CA SER A 170 -2.28 -10.76 5.49
C SER A 170 -1.63 -10.62 6.86
N ASP A 171 -0.31 -10.44 6.92
CA ASP A 171 0.51 -10.55 8.15
C ASP A 171 0.18 -11.88 8.87
N VAL A 172 0.03 -12.97 8.11
CA VAL A 172 -0.32 -14.28 8.69
C VAL A 172 0.74 -14.70 9.71
N ARG A 173 0.29 -15.03 10.93
CA ARG A 173 1.15 -15.48 12.04
C ARG A 173 0.56 -16.64 12.79
N ASP A 174 -0.56 -16.40 13.47
CA ASP A 174 -1.21 -17.34 14.38
C ASP A 174 -2.35 -18.13 13.73
N SER A 175 -3.02 -17.56 12.73
CA SER A 175 -4.11 -18.21 12.01
C SER A 175 -3.89 -18.17 10.50
N LEU A 176 -3.74 -19.37 9.92
CA LEU A 176 -3.57 -19.54 8.48
C LEU A 176 -4.77 -19.03 7.67
N GLU A 177 -5.94 -18.90 8.28
CA GLU A 177 -7.16 -18.42 7.62
C GLU A 177 -7.14 -16.94 7.24
N VAL A 178 -6.25 -16.14 7.86
CA VAL A 178 -6.08 -14.73 7.52
C VAL A 178 -5.47 -14.58 6.13
N MET A 179 -4.65 -15.54 5.69
CA MET A 179 -4.09 -15.55 4.34
C MET A 179 -5.22 -15.63 3.30
N GLY A 180 -5.16 -14.76 2.29
CA GLY A 180 -6.19 -14.68 1.26
C GLY A 180 -7.45 -13.89 1.65
N THR A 181 -7.40 -13.12 2.74
CA THR A 181 -8.40 -12.06 3.03
C THR A 181 -7.98 -10.70 2.47
N VAL A 182 -6.68 -10.49 2.29
CA VAL A 182 -6.06 -9.31 1.70
C VAL A 182 -4.97 -9.78 0.74
N ALA A 183 -4.79 -9.04 -0.35
CA ALA A 183 -3.69 -9.22 -1.29
C ALA A 183 -3.30 -7.87 -1.93
N THR A 184 -2.25 -7.89 -2.72
CA THR A 184 -1.90 -6.83 -3.66
C THR A 184 -2.07 -7.34 -5.09
N LEU A 185 -2.93 -6.69 -5.86
CA LEU A 185 -3.05 -6.88 -7.30
C LEU A 185 -1.91 -6.16 -8.01
N ILE A 186 -1.05 -6.91 -8.67
CA ILE A 186 0.08 -6.40 -9.45
C ILE A 186 -0.24 -6.47 -10.95
N ARG A 187 0.05 -5.39 -11.68
CA ARG A 187 -0.08 -5.37 -13.14
C ARG A 187 0.96 -6.29 -13.80
N GLY A 188 0.47 -7.24 -14.59
CA GLY A 188 1.29 -8.19 -15.32
C GLY A 188 1.85 -9.31 -14.45
N GLU A 189 2.86 -9.99 -14.98
CA GLU A 189 3.60 -11.04 -14.29
C GLU A 189 4.83 -10.48 -13.56
N VAL A 190 5.16 -11.12 -12.45
CA VAL A 190 6.31 -10.80 -11.58
C VAL A 190 7.07 -12.09 -11.35
N GLN A 191 8.26 -12.19 -11.93
CA GLN A 191 9.12 -13.39 -11.91
C GLN A 191 10.12 -13.44 -10.75
N ASN A 192 10.40 -12.29 -10.13
CA ASN A 192 11.36 -12.15 -9.03
C ASN A 192 11.14 -10.83 -8.28
N GLU A 193 11.89 -10.63 -7.19
CA GLU A 193 11.82 -9.45 -6.32
C GLU A 193 12.14 -8.16 -7.07
N ALA A 194 13.10 -8.17 -8.01
CA ALA A 194 13.44 -7.00 -8.81
C ALA A 194 12.24 -6.49 -9.62
N GLN A 195 11.50 -7.42 -10.23
CA GLN A 195 10.27 -7.08 -10.96
C GLN A 195 9.16 -6.60 -10.01
N LEU A 196 9.03 -7.20 -8.82
CA LEU A 196 8.06 -6.73 -7.82
C LEU A 196 8.35 -5.28 -7.41
N ILE A 197 9.61 -4.99 -7.07
CA ILE A 197 10.08 -3.65 -6.70
C ILE A 197 9.76 -2.65 -7.82
N ALA A 198 10.07 -3.00 -9.08
CA ALA A 198 9.80 -2.16 -10.23
C ALA A 198 8.29 -1.85 -10.39
N ARG A 199 7.42 -2.85 -10.19
CA ARG A 199 5.96 -2.67 -10.26
C ARG A 199 5.43 -1.75 -9.17
N ILE A 200 5.88 -1.93 -7.92
CA ILE A 200 5.46 -1.08 -6.81
C ILE A 200 5.91 0.36 -7.05
N ARG A 201 7.17 0.58 -7.42
CA ARG A 201 7.71 1.93 -7.74
C ARG A 201 6.97 2.61 -8.89
N ALA A 202 6.44 1.83 -9.83
CA ALA A 202 5.69 2.34 -10.99
C ALA A 202 4.20 2.60 -10.70
N PHE A 203 3.71 2.43 -9.46
CA PHE A 203 2.28 2.48 -9.11
C PHE A 203 1.43 1.46 -9.90
N ASP A 204 2.04 0.34 -10.26
CA ASP A 204 1.41 -0.79 -10.96
C ASP A 204 0.93 -1.87 -9.94
N SER A 205 0.60 -1.44 -8.72
CA SER A 205 0.16 -2.29 -7.60
C SER A 205 -1.02 -1.68 -6.86
N TRP A 206 -2.03 -2.49 -6.54
CA TRP A 206 -3.23 -2.07 -5.80
C TRP A 206 -3.51 -3.02 -4.64
N PRO A 207 -3.57 -2.54 -3.39
CA PRO A 207 -4.05 -3.33 -2.26
C PRO A 207 -5.54 -3.64 -2.44
N ILE A 208 -5.94 -4.89 -2.20
CA ILE A 208 -7.33 -5.33 -2.32
C ILE A 208 -7.72 -6.25 -1.17
N THR A 209 -8.99 -6.19 -0.78
CA THR A 209 -9.61 -7.20 0.08
C THR A 209 -10.18 -8.31 -0.79
N LEU A 210 -9.88 -9.54 -0.44
CA LEU A 210 -10.44 -10.73 -1.06
C LEU A 210 -11.61 -11.23 -0.20
N GLY A 211 -12.76 -11.37 -0.83
CA GLY A 211 -13.96 -11.88 -0.17
C GLY A 211 -14.82 -12.62 -1.18
N ARG A 212 -15.65 -13.53 -0.70
CA ARG A 212 -16.79 -14.00 -1.50
C ARG A 212 -17.80 -12.86 -1.52
N LEU A 213 -18.20 -12.43 -2.71
CA LEU A 213 -19.44 -11.67 -2.84
C LEU A 213 -20.53 -12.45 -2.10
N ALA A 214 -21.25 -11.79 -1.20
CA ALA A 214 -22.48 -12.37 -0.70
C ALA A 214 -23.32 -12.78 -1.92
N PRO A 215 -23.96 -13.96 -1.94
CA PRO A 215 -24.91 -14.27 -3.00
C PRO A 215 -25.87 -13.08 -3.11
N GLU A 216 -26.15 -12.62 -4.33
CA GLU A 216 -27.12 -11.54 -4.52
C GLU A 216 -28.38 -11.93 -3.74
N PRO A 217 -28.92 -11.05 -2.88
CA PRO A 217 -30.17 -11.33 -2.20
C PRO A 217 -31.18 -11.67 -3.29
N GLU A 218 -31.88 -12.80 -3.14
CA GLU A 218 -32.96 -13.17 -4.07
C GLU A 218 -33.85 -11.95 -4.22
N ARG A 219 -33.89 -11.39 -5.43
CA ARG A 219 -34.81 -10.28 -5.71
C ARG A 219 -36.18 -10.78 -5.31
N PRO A 220 -36.88 -10.12 -4.36
CA PRO A 220 -38.19 -10.58 -3.95
C PRO A 220 -39.03 -10.69 -5.23
N ALA A 221 -39.55 -11.89 -5.49
CA ALA A 221 -40.45 -12.12 -6.60
C ALA A 221 -41.46 -10.98 -6.57
N SER A 222 -41.51 -10.21 -7.65
CA SER A 222 -42.31 -9.00 -7.73
C SER A 222 -43.72 -9.33 -7.26
N ARG A 223 -44.11 -8.83 -6.09
CA ARG A 223 -45.51 -8.83 -5.64
C ARG A 223 -46.25 -7.81 -6.48
N PHE A 224 -46.39 -8.09 -7.77
CA PHE A 224 -47.49 -7.51 -8.53
C PHE A 224 -48.75 -8.19 -8.00
N PRO A 225 -49.70 -7.44 -7.43
CA PRO A 225 -51.00 -8.02 -7.09
C PRO A 225 -51.61 -8.57 -8.38
N GLU A 226 -51.94 -9.86 -8.36
CA GLU A 226 -52.75 -10.47 -9.40
C GLU A 226 -54.04 -9.66 -9.58
N GLY A 227 -54.31 -9.29 -10.83
CA GLY A 227 -55.65 -8.97 -11.32
C GLY A 227 -56.39 -7.81 -10.64
N ARG A 228 -56.25 -6.59 -11.18
CA ARG A 228 -57.44 -5.70 -11.20
C ARG A 228 -58.43 -6.28 -12.22
N PRO A 229 -59.70 -6.53 -11.85
CA PRO A 229 -60.69 -7.01 -12.81
C PRO A 229 -60.85 -5.99 -13.94
N ALA A 230 -60.86 -6.50 -15.17
CA ALA A 230 -61.02 -5.70 -16.38
C ALA A 230 -62.33 -4.90 -16.30
N ARG A 231 -62.24 -3.58 -16.37
CA ARG A 231 -63.42 -2.74 -16.58
C ARG A 231 -64.01 -3.07 -17.94
N GLU A 232 -65.25 -3.54 -17.95
CA GLU A 232 -66.08 -3.77 -19.13
C GLU A 232 -66.05 -2.54 -20.04
N ARG A 233 -65.51 -2.71 -21.25
CA ARG A 233 -65.69 -1.74 -22.34
C ARG A 233 -67.03 -2.04 -22.99
N ALA A 234 -68.04 -1.26 -22.60
CA ALA A 234 -69.30 -1.18 -23.32
C ALA A 234 -69.04 -0.83 -24.79
N SER A 235 -69.60 -1.64 -25.68
CA SER A 235 -69.62 -1.44 -27.12
C SER A 235 -70.43 -0.19 -27.47
N ARG A 236 -69.79 0.76 -28.15
CA ARG A 236 -70.50 1.73 -28.99
C ARG A 236 -69.96 1.66 -30.40
N THR A 237 -70.86 1.23 -31.25
CA THR A 237 -70.81 1.08 -32.69
C THR A 237 -70.79 2.44 -33.40
N GLY A 238 -70.06 2.49 -34.51
CA GLY A 238 -70.41 3.26 -35.71
C GLY A 238 -70.13 4.76 -35.71
N GLY A 239 -69.45 5.23 -36.76
CA GLY A 239 -69.45 6.65 -37.11
C GLY A 239 -68.23 7.08 -37.89
N ARG A 240 -68.44 7.38 -39.16
CA ARG A 240 -67.49 7.68 -40.23
C ARG A 240 -67.10 9.18 -40.22
N GLU A 241 -66.07 9.51 -41.01
CA GLU A 241 -65.69 10.87 -41.49
C GLU A 241 -64.94 11.73 -40.45
N GLY A 242 -63.85 12.45 -40.72
CA GLY A 242 -63.16 12.89 -41.93
C GLY A 242 -62.34 14.14 -41.52
N SER A 243 -61.28 14.49 -42.28
CA SER A 243 -60.38 15.67 -42.14
C SER A 243 -59.40 15.64 -40.94
N GLY A 244 -58.10 15.96 -41.01
CA GLY A 244 -57.23 16.59 -42.00
C GLY A 244 -55.76 16.48 -41.52
N PRO A 245 -54.79 17.11 -42.19
CA PRO A 245 -53.46 16.52 -42.40
C PRO A 245 -52.34 17.01 -41.45
N GLY A 246 -51.24 16.26 -41.46
CA GLY A 246 -49.90 16.85 -41.51
C GLY A 246 -49.13 17.01 -40.20
N ARG A 247 -48.25 16.05 -39.92
CA ARG A 247 -46.99 16.33 -39.18
C ARG A 247 -46.13 17.28 -40.00
N PRO A 248 -45.27 18.07 -39.33
CA PRO A 248 -43.86 17.98 -39.70
C PRO A 248 -42.92 17.83 -38.51
N ARG A 249 -41.85 17.07 -38.76
CA ARG A 249 -40.62 17.00 -37.96
C ARG A 249 -39.79 18.27 -38.17
N ARG A 250 -39.14 18.78 -37.11
CA ARG A 250 -37.96 19.68 -37.14
C ARG A 250 -37.17 19.42 -35.85
N SER A 251 -35.93 18.89 -35.85
CA SER A 251 -34.63 19.34 -36.40
C SER A 251 -33.80 20.12 -35.36
N ALA A 252 -32.51 19.78 -35.32
CA ALA A 252 -31.46 20.22 -34.41
C ALA A 252 -31.20 21.74 -34.36
N GLY A 253 -30.58 22.20 -33.27
CA GLY A 253 -29.96 23.52 -33.16
C GLY A 253 -29.47 23.87 -31.73
N ALA A 254 -28.15 23.76 -31.54
CA ALA A 254 -27.18 24.54 -30.72
C ALA A 254 -27.55 25.29 -29.39
N PRO A 255 -26.57 25.53 -28.49
CA PRO A 255 -26.77 25.90 -27.10
C PRO A 255 -26.83 27.43 -26.89
N ASP A 256 -27.54 27.87 -25.84
CA ASP A 256 -27.69 29.29 -25.50
C ASP A 256 -26.94 29.66 -24.20
N ASP A 257 -26.09 30.66 -24.36
CA ASP A 257 -25.31 31.40 -23.37
C ASP A 257 -26.22 32.19 -22.41
N ARG A 258 -25.91 32.21 -21.10
CA ARG A 258 -26.36 33.28 -20.20
C ARG A 258 -25.30 33.69 -19.16
N PRO A 259 -25.31 34.97 -18.71
CA PRO A 259 -24.09 35.78 -18.67
C PRO A 259 -23.56 36.11 -17.27
N ARG A 260 -22.31 36.62 -17.28
CA ARG A 260 -21.58 37.22 -16.15
C ARG A 260 -22.20 38.54 -15.65
N ARG A 261 -22.33 38.66 -14.33
CA ARG A 261 -22.18 39.90 -13.52
C ARG A 261 -21.12 39.56 -12.46
N GLY A 262 -20.06 40.32 -12.18
CA GLY A 262 -19.85 41.75 -12.33
C GLY A 262 -19.93 42.42 -10.94
N GLY A 263 -18.82 42.43 -10.19
CA GLY A 263 -18.71 43.11 -8.89
C GLY A 263 -17.26 43.21 -8.41
N ARG A 264 -16.67 44.40 -8.57
CA ARG A 264 -15.27 44.78 -8.28
C ARG A 264 -15.08 45.20 -6.82
N GLY A 265 -13.82 45.13 -6.36
CA GLY A 265 -13.23 46.06 -5.38
C GLY A 265 -12.76 45.37 -4.09
N GLY A 266 -11.51 45.49 -3.62
CA GLY A 266 -10.42 46.36 -4.03
C GLY A 266 -9.09 45.92 -3.40
N ARG A 267 -8.01 46.40 -4.04
CA ARG A 267 -6.60 46.26 -3.64
C ARG A 267 -6.25 47.14 -2.44
N ARG A 268 -5.22 46.73 -1.68
CA ARG A 268 -4.04 47.47 -1.15
C ARG A 268 -3.61 46.77 0.16
N GLY A 269 -2.33 46.56 0.48
CA GLY A 269 -1.11 47.13 -0.08
C GLY A 269 0.15 46.39 0.40
N GLU A 270 1.26 46.82 -0.19
CA GLU A 270 2.64 46.38 0.04
C GLU A 270 3.27 47.01 1.28
N GLY A 271 4.14 46.23 1.93
CA GLY A 271 5.42 46.65 2.55
C GLY A 271 5.41 47.09 4.02
N PRO A 272 6.58 47.20 4.68
CA PRO A 272 7.91 46.63 4.40
C PRO A 272 8.52 45.86 5.60
N ARG A 273 9.64 45.16 5.35
CA ARG A 273 10.57 44.66 6.39
C ARG A 273 11.37 45.81 7.01
N PRO A 274 11.71 45.70 8.30
CA PRO A 274 13.07 45.99 8.79
C PRO A 274 13.55 44.81 9.65
N GLY A 275 14.83 44.55 9.94
CA GLY A 275 16.09 45.24 9.72
C GLY A 275 17.16 44.35 10.38
N SER A 276 18.35 44.39 9.82
CA SER A 276 19.60 43.82 10.33
C SER A 276 20.04 44.47 11.65
N GLU A 277 20.53 43.67 12.59
CA GLU A 277 21.57 43.96 13.62
C GLU A 277 21.59 42.76 14.60
N GLY A 278 22.69 42.12 14.98
CA GLY A 278 24.09 42.45 14.82
C GLY A 278 25.02 41.27 15.11
N GLU A 279 26.26 41.45 14.68
CA GLU A 279 27.43 40.69 15.09
C GLU A 279 27.60 40.68 16.61
N LYS A 280 28.08 39.56 17.16
CA LYS A 280 29.10 39.52 18.22
C LYS A 280 29.72 38.13 18.33
N ARG A 281 30.85 37.96 17.65
CA ARG A 281 31.94 37.11 18.16
C ARG A 281 32.66 37.86 19.28
N PRO A 282 33.19 37.15 20.27
CA PRO A 282 34.56 37.44 20.66
C PRO A 282 35.46 36.22 20.60
N ARG A 283 36.72 36.55 20.37
CA ARG A 283 37.90 35.71 20.22
C ARG A 283 38.29 35.08 21.55
N GLY A 284 38.77 33.84 21.52
CA GLY A 284 39.53 33.24 22.61
C GLY A 284 40.53 32.24 22.07
N ARG A 285 41.74 32.71 21.78
CA ARG A 285 42.91 31.90 21.43
C ARG A 285 43.43 31.18 22.68
N HIS A 286 43.69 29.87 22.59
CA HIS A 286 44.94 29.39 23.16
C HIS A 286 45.60 28.30 22.31
N ARG A 287 46.86 28.59 21.99
CA ARG A 287 47.81 27.73 21.31
C ARG A 287 48.37 26.76 22.36
N GLY A 288 48.35 25.47 22.05
CA GLY A 288 49.19 24.45 22.69
C GLY A 288 49.76 23.55 21.62
N ARG A 289 50.96 23.87 21.14
CA ARG A 289 51.74 23.09 20.18
C ARG A 289 52.47 21.94 20.90
N ARG A 290 52.86 20.94 20.08
CA ARG A 290 53.91 19.90 20.27
C ARG A 290 53.40 18.62 20.93
N LYS A 291 53.75 17.41 20.49
CA LYS A 291 54.74 16.91 19.50
C LYS A 291 54.29 15.49 19.12
N GLY A 292 54.57 15.08 17.88
CA GLY A 292 54.37 13.72 17.40
C GLY A 292 55.41 12.71 17.92
N PRO A 293 55.61 11.56 17.22
CA PRO A 293 55.30 10.24 17.76
C PRO A 293 56.55 9.36 17.98
N ALA A 294 56.36 8.18 18.59
CA ALA A 294 57.18 7.00 18.33
C ALA A 294 56.37 5.72 18.62
N PRO A 295 56.38 4.72 17.72
CA PRO A 295 55.90 3.37 17.98
C PRO A 295 57.05 2.48 18.50
N GLY A 296 56.73 1.45 19.27
CA GLY A 296 57.70 0.44 19.70
C GLY A 296 57.04 -0.72 20.44
N GLU A 297 57.15 -1.89 19.79
CA GLU A 297 56.89 -3.27 20.25
C GLU A 297 55.45 -3.76 20.39
#